data_AF-A0A7C2IHC6-F1
#
_entry.id   AF-A0A7C2IHC6-F1
#
_cell.length_a   1.000
_cell.length_b   1.000
_cell.length_c   1.000
_cell.angle_alpha   90.00
_cell.angle_beta   90.00
_cell.angle_gamma   90.00
#
_symmetry.space_group_name_H-M   'P 1'
#
loop_
_entity.id
_entity.type
_entity.pdbx_description
1 polymer ?
#
loop_
_entity_poly.entity_id
_entity_poly.type
_entity_poly.pdbx_seq_one_letter_code
_entity_poly.pdbx_strand_id
1 'polypeptide(L)'
;MSEVTAKSRIRISFLMVGISLIALVVTYASITIATAWRAQKEVPRLAADSLVKALRTYHQQAGTFPASFRELETRVWKHKQPPDFGADGRSLSVANYYYIYHPIDAKTCTIWIVPTGPRREEGSTHFLLLTPQGLRRWKGVPLSLDEVKNLPSIPQYREMVVLGMTEQQPIDLGRKK
;
A
#
# COMPACT_ATOMS: atom_id res chain seq x y z
N MET A 1 -12.85 -67.48 16.92
CA MET A 1 -13.17 -66.09 17.33
C MET A 1 -12.02 -65.09 17.09
N SER A 2 -11.03 -65.44 16.25
CA SER A 2 -9.83 -64.61 15.96
C SER A 2 -9.87 -63.88 14.61
N GLU A 3 -10.72 -64.33 13.68
CA GLU A 3 -10.78 -63.81 12.30
C GLU A 3 -11.55 -62.47 12.18
N VAL A 4 -12.57 -62.30 13.02
CA VAL A 4 -13.40 -61.08 13.08
C VAL A 4 -12.59 -59.88 13.56
N THR A 5 -11.64 -60.11 14.47
CA THR A 5 -10.77 -59.09 15.06
C THR A 5 -9.73 -58.58 14.04
N ALA A 6 -9.16 -59.47 13.22
CA ALA A 6 -8.19 -59.11 12.19
C ALA A 6 -8.82 -58.26 11.07
N LYS A 7 -10.01 -58.64 10.59
CA LYS A 7 -10.74 -57.93 9.54
C LYS A 7 -11.19 -56.52 9.97
N SER A 8 -11.61 -56.38 11.23
CA SER A 8 -11.92 -55.08 11.86
C SER A 8 -10.68 -54.17 11.93
N ARG A 9 -9.54 -54.71 12.37
CA ARG A 9 -8.27 -53.97 12.52
C ARG A 9 -7.73 -53.45 11.19
N ILE A 10 -7.85 -54.24 10.12
CA ILE A 10 -7.48 -53.82 8.75
C ILE A 10 -8.38 -52.70 8.25
N ARG A 11 -9.70 -52.79 8.44
CA ARG A 11 -10.66 -51.74 8.05
C ARG A 11 -10.39 -50.41 8.77
N ILE A 12 -10.09 -50.46 10.07
CA ILE A 12 -9.71 -49.28 10.86
C ILE A 12 -8.40 -48.68 10.35
N SER A 13 -7.42 -49.51 10.00
CA SER A 13 -6.14 -49.05 9.44
C SER A 13 -6.33 -48.35 8.09
N PHE A 14 -7.16 -48.92 7.19
CA PHE A 14 -7.51 -48.27 5.92
C PHE A 14 -8.29 -46.96 6.13
N LEU A 15 -9.19 -46.91 7.11
CA LEU A 15 -9.88 -45.68 7.48
C LEU A 15 -8.91 -44.60 7.96
N MET A 16 -7.96 -44.97 8.83
CA MET A 16 -6.91 -44.06 9.32
C MET A 16 -5.99 -43.57 8.21
N VAL A 17 -5.59 -44.43 7.28
CA VAL A 17 -4.80 -44.04 6.10
C VAL A 17 -5.60 -43.09 5.21
N GLY A 18 -6.88 -43.37 4.97
CA GLY A 18 -7.75 -42.48 4.20
C GLY A 18 -7.89 -41.09 4.84
N ILE A 19 -8.13 -41.03 6.15
CA ILE A 19 -8.20 -39.76 6.90
C ILE A 19 -6.85 -39.03 6.86
N SER A 20 -5.75 -39.75 7.02
CA SER A 20 -4.40 -39.16 6.96
C SER A 20 -4.10 -38.58 5.58
N LEU A 21 -4.51 -39.26 4.51
CA LEU A 21 -4.34 -38.77 3.15
C LEU A 21 -5.17 -37.50 2.90
N ILE A 22 -6.43 -37.47 3.39
CA ILE A 22 -7.29 -36.29 3.29
C ILE A 22 -6.67 -35.12 4.08
N ALA A 23 -6.20 -35.37 5.31
CA ALA A 23 -5.56 -34.35 6.14
C ALA A 23 -4.30 -33.78 5.47
N LEU A 24 -3.50 -34.62 4.81
CA LEU A 24 -2.34 -34.19 4.04
C LEU A 24 -2.74 -33.28 2.87
N VAL A 25 -3.75 -33.67 2.09
CA VAL A 25 -4.25 -32.87 0.95
C VAL A 25 -4.78 -31.51 1.42
N VAL A 26 -5.60 -31.49 2.48
CA VAL A 26 -6.14 -30.24 3.05
C VAL A 26 -5.01 -29.35 3.54
N THR A 27 -4.05 -29.91 4.28
CA THR A 27 -2.91 -29.15 4.81
C THR A 27 -2.07 -28.56 3.67
N TYR A 28 -1.75 -29.36 2.66
CA TYR A 28 -0.98 -28.91 1.51
C TYR A 28 -1.70 -27.80 0.72
N ALA A 29 -2.99 -27.97 0.47
CA ALA A 29 -3.81 -26.95 -0.17
C ALA A 29 -3.86 -25.65 0.66
N SER A 30 -4.08 -25.76 1.97
CA SER A 30 -4.10 -24.62 2.89
C SER A 30 -2.77 -23.87 2.90
N ILE A 31 -1.64 -24.58 2.94
CA ILE A 31 -0.31 -23.95 2.90
C ILE A 31 -0.14 -23.19 1.58
N THR A 32 -0.44 -23.82 0.45
CA THR A 32 -0.26 -23.22 -0.89
C THR A 32 -1.11 -21.96 -1.07
N ILE A 33 -2.36 -22.02 -0.61
CA ILE A 33 -3.27 -20.87 -0.62
C ILE A 33 -2.72 -19.78 0.32
N ALA A 34 -2.33 -20.13 1.55
CA ALA A 34 -1.78 -19.18 2.49
C ALA A 34 -0.51 -18.49 1.96
N THR A 35 0.38 -19.21 1.27
CA THR A 35 1.57 -18.63 0.64
C THR A 35 1.21 -17.70 -0.51
N ALA A 36 0.26 -18.08 -1.37
CA ALA A 36 -0.20 -17.22 -2.46
C ALA A 36 -0.83 -15.92 -1.92
N TRP A 37 -1.62 -16.01 -0.85
CA TRP A 37 -2.24 -14.86 -0.21
C TRP A 37 -1.20 -13.95 0.46
N ARG A 38 -0.14 -14.50 1.05
CA ARG A 38 0.99 -13.72 1.58
C ARG A 38 1.75 -13.02 0.46
N ALA A 39 2.12 -13.74 -0.60
CA ALA A 39 2.82 -13.19 -1.75
C ALA A 39 2.03 -12.06 -2.43
N GLN A 40 0.70 -12.14 -2.46
CA GLN A 40 -0.15 -11.07 -2.99
C GLN A 40 -0.21 -9.84 -2.08
N LYS A 41 -0.11 -10.03 -0.75
CA LYS A 41 -0.03 -8.94 0.22
C LYS A 41 1.32 -8.23 0.22
N GLU A 42 2.36 -8.86 -0.29
CA GLU A 42 3.71 -8.28 -0.41
C GLU A 42 3.88 -7.36 -1.62
N VAL A 43 2.99 -7.46 -2.61
CA VAL A 43 3.02 -6.57 -3.79
C VAL A 43 2.65 -5.14 -3.35
N PRO A 44 3.45 -4.12 -3.71
CA PRO A 44 3.10 -2.73 -3.44
C PRO A 44 1.78 -2.34 -4.12
N ARG A 45 0.80 -1.87 -3.34
CA ARG A 45 -0.48 -1.38 -3.86
C ARG A 45 -0.63 0.11 -3.64
N LEU A 46 -0.63 0.86 -4.74
CA LEU A 46 -0.71 2.31 -4.70
C LEU A 46 -2.12 2.77 -4.31
N ALA A 47 -2.24 3.49 -3.18
CA ALA A 47 -3.50 4.07 -2.69
C ALA A 47 -3.59 5.58 -3.00
N ALA A 48 -2.86 6.06 -4.01
CA ALA A 48 -2.73 7.47 -4.34
C ALA A 48 -4.09 8.13 -4.67
N ASP A 49 -4.97 7.45 -5.39
CA ASP A 49 -6.22 8.06 -5.84
C ASP A 49 -7.21 8.29 -4.67
N SER A 50 -7.29 7.35 -3.72
CA SER A 50 -8.08 7.56 -2.49
C SER A 50 -7.50 8.67 -1.62
N LEU A 51 -6.17 8.75 -1.53
CA LEU A 51 -5.49 9.79 -0.77
C LEU A 51 -5.73 11.19 -1.37
N VAL A 52 -5.54 11.33 -2.69
CA VAL A 52 -5.79 12.59 -3.41
C VAL A 52 -7.25 13.00 -3.24
N LYS A 53 -8.20 12.07 -3.37
CA LYS A 53 -9.62 12.35 -3.14
C LYS A 53 -9.86 12.88 -1.73
N ALA A 54 -9.30 12.24 -0.71
CA ALA A 54 -9.45 12.66 0.68
C ALA A 54 -8.87 14.05 0.93
N LEU A 55 -7.65 14.33 0.44
CA LEU A 55 -7.00 15.63 0.56
C LEU A 55 -7.82 16.76 -0.08
N ARG A 56 -8.39 16.49 -1.26
CA ARG A 56 -9.28 17.46 -1.92
C ARG A 56 -10.55 17.72 -1.13
N THR A 57 -11.19 16.66 -0.63
CA THR A 57 -12.40 16.81 0.19
C THR A 57 -12.10 17.58 1.47
N TYR A 58 -10.94 17.35 2.10
CA TYR A 58 -10.49 18.15 3.24
C TYR A 58 -10.36 19.63 2.86
N HIS A 59 -9.65 19.93 1.77
CA HIS A 59 -9.49 21.30 1.29
C HIS A 59 -10.83 21.97 0.95
N GLN A 60 -11.79 21.23 0.38
CA GLN A 60 -13.14 21.76 0.10
C GLN A 60 -13.91 22.11 1.37
N GLN A 61 -13.66 21.42 2.48
CA GLN A 61 -14.33 21.65 3.76
C GLN A 61 -13.64 22.72 4.61
N ALA A 62 -12.31 22.72 4.66
CA ALA A 62 -11.52 23.57 5.55
C ALA A 62 -10.90 24.79 4.85
N GLY A 63 -10.98 24.88 3.52
CA GLY A 63 -10.35 25.94 2.73
C GLY A 63 -8.81 25.87 2.66
N THR A 64 -8.21 24.86 3.28
CA THR A 64 -6.77 24.63 3.34
C THR A 64 -6.46 23.13 3.33
N PHE A 65 -5.26 22.74 2.91
CA PHE A 65 -4.78 21.36 3.08
C PHE A 65 -4.43 21.04 4.54
N PRO A 66 -4.58 19.77 4.98
CA PRO A 66 -4.30 19.39 6.37
C PRO A 66 -2.82 19.56 6.70
N ALA A 67 -2.47 19.74 7.98
CA ALA A 67 -1.08 19.84 8.43
C ALA A 67 -0.36 18.48 8.46
N SER A 68 -1.12 17.38 8.54
CA SER A 68 -0.62 16.00 8.64
C SER A 68 -1.64 14.98 8.12
N PHE A 69 -1.20 13.75 7.84
CA PHE A 69 -2.12 12.66 7.52
C PHE A 69 -2.99 12.26 8.73
N ARG A 70 -2.47 12.42 9.95
CA ARG A 70 -3.23 12.20 11.18
C ARG A 70 -4.47 13.10 11.24
N GLU A 71 -4.31 14.38 10.90
CA GLU A 71 -5.44 15.32 10.80
C GLU A 71 -6.43 14.91 9.70
N LEU A 72 -5.93 14.51 8.53
CA LEU A 72 -6.77 14.01 7.43
C LEU A 72 -7.62 12.80 7.84
N GLU A 73 -7.05 11.87 8.61
CA GLU A 73 -7.75 10.68 9.09
C GLU A 73 -8.90 11.02 10.05
N THR A 74 -8.72 12.01 10.94
CA THR A 74 -9.78 12.39 11.90
C THR A 74 -11.07 12.86 11.22
N ARG A 75 -10.97 13.50 10.05
CA ARG A 75 -12.12 14.12 9.36
C ARG A 75 -12.64 13.32 8.19
N VAL A 76 -11.78 12.92 7.26
CA VAL A 76 -12.21 12.44 5.93
C VAL A 76 -11.73 11.04 5.62
N TRP A 77 -10.50 10.68 6.01
CA TRP A 77 -9.86 9.44 5.56
C TRP A 77 -9.73 8.40 6.67
N LYS A 78 -10.86 7.93 7.17
CA LYS A 78 -10.91 6.95 8.28
C LYS A 78 -10.56 5.55 7.82
N HIS A 79 -9.47 5.00 8.31
CA HIS A 79 -9.11 3.60 8.09
C HIS A 79 -9.79 2.69 9.11
N LYS A 80 -10.07 1.43 8.72
CA LYS A 80 -10.59 0.41 9.67
C LYS A 80 -9.58 0.05 10.75
N GLN A 81 -8.30 0.07 10.37
CA GLN A 81 -7.16 -0.05 11.26
C GLN A 81 -6.27 1.15 10.96
N PRO A 82 -5.97 2.00 11.95
CA PRO A 82 -5.14 3.18 11.73
C PRO A 82 -3.76 2.71 11.22
N PRO A 83 -3.27 3.29 10.10
CA PRO A 83 -1.94 2.98 9.61
C PRO A 83 -0.88 3.47 10.62
N ASP A 84 0.32 2.92 10.50
CA ASP A 84 1.44 3.39 11.31
C ASP A 84 1.88 4.78 10.81
N PHE A 85 1.59 5.80 11.60
CA PHE A 85 1.99 7.17 11.33
C PHE A 85 3.35 7.45 11.94
N GLY A 86 4.21 8.13 11.18
CA GLY A 86 5.46 8.64 11.74
C GLY A 86 5.25 9.61 12.91
N ALA A 87 6.34 9.93 13.62
CA ALA A 87 6.32 10.76 14.83
C ALA A 87 5.55 12.09 14.65
N ASP A 88 5.72 12.73 13.48
CA ASP A 88 5.09 13.99 13.12
C ASP A 88 3.71 13.86 12.45
N GLY A 89 3.24 12.62 12.21
CA GLY A 89 1.99 12.33 11.52
C GLY A 89 1.99 12.66 10.02
N ARG A 90 3.14 13.07 9.45
CA ARG A 90 3.27 13.44 8.03
C ARG A 90 3.78 12.29 7.18
N SER A 91 4.26 11.22 7.79
CA SER A 91 4.52 9.97 7.10
C SER A 91 3.55 8.89 7.52
N LEU A 92 3.26 7.96 6.61
CA LEU A 92 2.53 6.74 6.92
C LEU A 92 3.00 5.59 6.05
N SER A 93 2.87 4.37 6.57
CA SER A 93 3.11 3.14 5.81
C SER A 93 1.79 2.41 5.57
N VAL A 94 1.44 2.16 4.31
CA VAL A 94 0.25 1.37 3.97
C VAL A 94 0.48 0.57 2.69
N ALA A 95 0.07 -0.71 2.72
CA ALA A 95 0.10 -1.62 1.57
C ALA A 95 1.45 -1.66 0.82
N ASN A 96 2.55 -1.74 1.59
CA ASN A 96 3.95 -1.72 1.14
C ASN A 96 4.33 -0.45 0.36
N TYR A 97 3.71 0.67 0.68
CA TYR A 97 4.17 1.99 0.29
C TYR A 97 4.40 2.85 1.52
N TYR A 98 5.48 3.63 1.49
CA TYR A 98 5.77 4.69 2.44
C TYR A 98 5.42 6.03 1.81
N TYR A 99 4.55 6.77 2.49
CA TYR A 99 4.04 8.06 2.04
C TYR A 99 4.65 9.15 2.92
N ILE A 100 5.06 10.26 2.31
CA ILE A 100 5.66 11.40 3.01
C ILE A 100 4.96 12.65 2.51
N TYR A 101 4.33 13.36 3.43
CA TYR A 101 3.50 14.52 3.15
C TYR A 101 4.21 15.81 3.54
N HIS A 102 4.20 16.77 2.63
CA HIS A 102 4.67 18.12 2.92
C HIS A 102 3.57 19.14 2.56
N PRO A 103 2.95 19.79 3.56
CA PRO A 103 2.13 20.96 3.30
C PRO A 103 3.07 22.12 2.94
N ILE A 104 2.87 22.73 1.79
CA ILE A 104 3.71 23.85 1.32
C ILE A 104 3.05 25.17 1.69
N ASP A 105 1.78 25.31 1.33
CA ASP A 105 0.95 26.46 1.65
C ASP A 105 -0.52 26.03 1.77
N ALA A 106 -1.43 26.99 1.98
CA ALA A 106 -2.86 26.74 2.11
C ALA A 106 -3.47 25.97 0.91
N LYS A 107 -2.94 26.18 -0.30
CA LYS A 107 -3.44 25.68 -1.58
C LYS A 107 -2.48 24.70 -2.27
N THR A 108 -1.35 24.35 -1.66
CA THR A 108 -0.37 23.46 -2.28
C THR A 108 0.17 22.47 -1.27
N CYS A 109 0.14 21.19 -1.63
CA CYS A 109 0.84 20.16 -0.89
C CYS A 109 1.55 19.19 -1.85
N THR A 110 2.62 18.57 -1.35
CA THR A 110 3.40 17.59 -2.09
C THR A 110 3.45 16.27 -1.32
N ILE A 111 3.58 15.18 -2.07
CA ILE A 111 3.57 13.82 -1.51
C ILE A 111 4.59 12.97 -2.24
N TRP A 112 5.54 12.42 -1.50
CA TRP A 112 6.36 11.31 -1.96
C TRP A 112 5.70 9.99 -1.61
N ILE A 113 5.69 9.05 -2.54
CA ILE A 113 5.11 7.72 -2.37
C ILE A 113 6.12 6.71 -2.87
N VAL A 114 6.72 5.96 -1.96
CA VAL A 114 7.89 5.11 -2.24
C VAL A 114 7.54 3.66 -1.92
N PRO A 115 7.77 2.71 -2.84
CA PRO A 115 7.49 1.31 -2.58
C PRO A 115 8.46 0.77 -1.53
N THR A 116 7.94 -0.11 -0.67
CA THR A 116 8.66 -0.73 0.44
C THR A 116 8.41 -2.23 0.46
N GLY A 117 9.03 -2.94 1.41
CA GLY A 117 8.85 -4.38 1.56
C GLY A 117 9.65 -5.23 0.55
N PRO A 118 9.46 -6.56 0.58
CA PRO A 118 10.30 -7.51 -0.15
C PRO A 118 10.13 -7.45 -1.67
N ARG A 119 8.96 -6.99 -2.16
CA ARG A 119 8.64 -6.87 -3.59
C ARG A 119 8.64 -5.41 -4.06
N ARG A 120 9.41 -4.54 -3.40
CA ARG A 120 9.53 -3.11 -3.73
C ARG A 120 9.90 -2.84 -5.19
N GLU A 121 10.67 -3.73 -5.81
CA GLU A 121 11.15 -3.61 -7.19
C GLU A 121 10.02 -3.74 -8.23
N GLU A 122 8.86 -4.27 -7.82
CA GLU A 122 7.64 -4.32 -8.65
C GLU A 122 6.81 -3.03 -8.56
N GLY A 123 7.15 -2.16 -7.60
CA GLY A 123 6.53 -0.87 -7.43
C GLY A 123 7.21 0.24 -8.25
N SER A 124 6.71 1.45 -8.10
CA SER A 124 7.34 2.64 -8.66
C SER A 124 7.28 3.77 -7.66
N THR A 125 8.30 4.61 -7.64
CA THR A 125 8.25 5.83 -6.84
C THR A 125 7.36 6.84 -7.54
N HIS A 126 6.49 7.48 -6.77
CA HIS A 126 5.64 8.56 -7.25
C HIS A 126 5.90 9.83 -6.46
N PHE A 127 5.86 10.94 -7.16
CA PHE A 127 5.79 12.26 -6.56
C PHE A 127 4.51 12.93 -7.03
N LEU A 128 3.74 13.48 -6.09
CA LEU A 128 2.50 14.19 -6.36
C LEU A 128 2.65 15.64 -5.93
N LEU A 129 2.23 16.56 -6.79
CA LEU A 129 1.99 17.96 -6.45
C LEU A 129 0.50 18.22 -6.65
N LEU A 130 -0.18 18.53 -5.55
CA LEU A 130 -1.62 18.71 -5.51
C LEU A 130 -1.96 20.18 -5.24
N THR A 131 -2.85 20.71 -6.08
CA THR A 131 -3.55 21.98 -5.87
C THR A 131 -5.06 21.73 -5.90
N PRO A 132 -5.90 22.70 -5.47
CA PRO A 132 -7.35 22.52 -5.53
C PRO A 132 -7.87 22.28 -6.95
N GLN A 133 -7.17 22.84 -7.96
CA GLN A 133 -7.57 22.81 -9.36
C GLN A 133 -6.93 21.65 -10.15
N GLY A 134 -5.79 21.10 -9.71
CA GLY A 134 -5.06 20.13 -10.51
C GLY A 134 -4.15 19.21 -9.71
N LEU A 135 -3.80 18.09 -10.35
CA LEU A 135 -2.82 17.14 -9.85
C LEU A 135 -1.74 16.95 -10.90
N ARG A 136 -0.49 17.20 -10.50
CA ARG A 136 0.70 16.79 -11.26
C ARG A 136 1.31 15.58 -10.59
N ARG A 137 1.68 14.59 -11.40
CA ARG A 137 2.21 13.30 -10.94
C ARG A 137 3.49 13.01 -11.71
N TRP A 138 4.52 12.59 -11.01
CA TRP A 138 5.71 12.03 -11.61
C TRP A 138 5.85 10.58 -11.18
N LYS A 139 6.47 9.77 -12.04
CA LYS A 139 6.73 8.36 -11.82
C LYS A 139 8.19 8.06 -12.16
N GLY A 140 8.86 7.30 -11.30
CA GLY A 140 10.23 6.85 -11.52
C GLY A 140 10.47 5.48 -10.91
N VAL A 141 11.75 5.10 -10.90
CA VAL A 141 12.23 3.83 -10.34
C VAL A 141 12.00 3.76 -8.82
N PRO A 142 11.90 2.55 -8.24
CA PRO A 142 11.77 2.37 -6.79
C PRO A 142 13.00 2.90 -6.04
N LEU A 143 12.84 3.99 -5.28
CA LEU A 143 13.91 4.57 -4.46
C LEU A 143 14.11 3.76 -3.19
N SER A 144 15.35 3.68 -2.71
CA SER A 144 15.72 3.09 -1.42
C SER A 144 15.27 3.97 -0.25
N LEU A 145 15.09 3.38 0.94
CA LEU A 145 14.73 4.13 2.15
C LEU A 145 15.81 5.12 2.59
N ASP A 146 17.07 4.90 2.19
CA ASP A 146 18.15 5.84 2.49
C ASP A 146 18.14 7.05 1.55
N GLU A 147 17.81 6.85 0.27
CA GLU A 147 17.55 7.96 -0.66
C GLU A 147 16.35 8.80 -0.21
N VAL A 148 15.33 8.14 0.36
CA VAL A 148 14.12 8.79 0.89
C VAL A 148 14.42 9.85 1.94
N LYS A 149 15.39 9.61 2.84
CA LYS A 149 15.74 10.54 3.92
C LYS A 149 16.23 11.89 3.42
N ASN A 150 16.78 11.91 2.20
CA ASN A 150 17.37 13.11 1.58
C ASN A 150 16.45 13.72 0.52
N LEU A 151 15.19 13.26 0.40
CA LEU A 151 14.28 13.79 -0.59
C LEU A 151 13.88 15.23 -0.26
N PRO A 152 13.92 16.14 -1.24
CA PRO A 152 13.44 17.49 -1.05
C PRO A 152 11.90 17.50 -0.94
N SER A 153 11.37 18.35 -0.06
CA SER A 153 9.93 18.56 0.08
C SER A 153 9.31 19.09 -1.22
N ILE A 154 10.05 19.92 -1.96
CA ILE A 154 9.68 20.45 -3.27
C ILE A 154 10.88 20.24 -4.20
N PRO A 155 10.93 19.12 -4.94
CA PRO A 155 12.01 18.87 -5.88
C PRO A 155 12.00 19.89 -7.02
N GLN A 156 13.17 20.40 -7.36
CA GLN A 156 13.39 21.13 -8.60
C GLN A 156 13.37 20.15 -9.78
N TYR A 157 13.07 20.67 -10.98
CA TYR A 157 13.04 19.84 -12.20
C TYR A 157 14.34 19.04 -12.41
N ARG A 158 15.50 19.66 -12.15
CA ARG A 158 16.79 18.98 -12.26
C ARG A 158 16.92 17.79 -11.32
N GLU A 159 16.41 17.91 -10.09
CA GLU A 159 16.42 16.83 -9.09
C GLU A 159 15.49 15.70 -9.52
N MET A 160 14.33 16.03 -10.09
CA MET A 160 13.41 15.03 -10.66
C MET A 160 14.08 14.23 -11.78
N VAL A 161 14.84 14.89 -12.66
CA VAL A 161 15.61 14.23 -13.73
C VAL A 161 16.70 13.33 -13.17
N VAL A 162 17.45 13.80 -12.16
CA VAL A 162 18.50 13.00 -11.50
C VAL A 162 17.90 11.74 -10.85
N LEU A 163 16.71 11.85 -10.26
CA LEU A 163 15.96 10.73 -9.67
C LEU A 163 15.27 9.84 -10.72
N GLY A 164 15.43 10.12 -12.03
CA GLY A 164 14.79 9.37 -13.10
C GLY A 164 13.26 9.50 -13.11
N MET A 165 12.72 10.58 -12.54
CA MET A 165 11.29 10.83 -12.43
C MET A 165 10.75 11.47 -13.71
N THR A 166 9.75 10.85 -14.32
CA THR A 166 9.08 11.34 -15.53
C THR A 166 7.69 11.87 -15.20
N GLU A 167 7.38 13.08 -15.63
CA GLU A 167 6.05 13.67 -15.48
C GLU A 167 5.01 12.86 -16.26
N GLN A 168 3.92 12.51 -15.58
CA GLN A 168 2.77 11.85 -16.15
C GLN A 168 1.78 12.93 -16.63
N GLN A 169 0.89 12.58 -17.55
CA GLN A 169 -0.09 13.55 -18.08
C GLN A 169 -0.84 14.24 -16.92
N PRO A 170 -0.88 15.59 -16.89
CA PRO A 170 -1.56 16.33 -15.86
C PRO A 170 -3.04 15.96 -15.82
N ILE A 171 -3.58 15.76 -14.62
CA ILE A 171 -5.00 15.52 -14.44
C ILE A 171 -5.63 16.85 -14.05
N ASP A 172 -6.45 17.40 -14.95
CA ASP A 172 -7.35 18.50 -14.62
C ASP A 172 -8.47 17.96 -13.73
N LEU A 173 -8.51 18.48 -12.51
CA LEU A 173 -9.42 18.04 -11.47
C LEU A 173 -10.65 18.98 -11.33
N GLY A 174 -10.66 20.10 -12.07
CA GLY A 174 -11.74 21.08 -12.09
C GLY A 174 -12.85 20.77 -13.10
N ARG A 175 -12.59 19.92 -14.10
CA ARG A 175 -13.58 19.54 -15.11
C ARG A 175 -14.54 18.48 -14.54
N LYS A 176 -15.68 18.93 -13.98
CA LYS A 176 -16.84 18.05 -13.77
C LYS A 176 -17.25 17.49 -15.15
N LYS A 177 -17.29 16.16 -15.27
CA LYS A 177 -18.19 15.51 -16.23
C LYS A 177 -19.60 15.60 -15.69
#